data_AF-A0A3M1E1F4-F1
#
_entry.id   AF-A0A3M1E1F4-F1
#
_cell.length_a   1.000
_cell.length_b   1.000
_cell.length_c   1.000
_cell.angle_alpha   90.00
_cell.angle_beta   90.00
_cell.angle_gamma   90.00
#
_symmetry.space_group_name_H-M   'P 1'
#
loop_
_entity.id
_entity.type
_entity.pdbx_description
1 polymer ?
#
loop_
_entity_poly.entity_id
_entity_poly.type
_entity_poly.pdbx_seq_one_letter_code
_entity_poly.pdbx_strand_id
1 'polypeptide(L)'
;MTSKSKSSDEHLSVCDQCGASVYREHLDSGIARYENGKLLCSVCVAEYERAHDAAGGGGAQDLAPIEFEDDEDDAAAGSSVMSSTRIHSVSAATLGKGDGWDESRFKRPLNPNGHGATRCRTFHCRLSDGAIEYMMKQINEWLDANEDVVIKFVNTSIGLFEGKHTEQNLIMTVFY
;
A
#
# COMPACT_ATOMS: atom_id res chain seq x y z
N MET A 1 -37.81 5.79 -34.87
CA MET A 1 -37.42 4.98 -33.71
C MET A 1 -36.47 5.81 -32.86
N THR A 2 -37.01 6.57 -31.91
CA THR A 2 -36.26 7.47 -31.04
C THR A 2 -35.72 6.69 -29.84
N SER A 3 -34.42 6.44 -29.83
CA SER A 3 -33.67 5.91 -28.69
C SER A 3 -33.69 6.93 -27.55
N LYS A 4 -34.55 6.68 -26.55
CA LYS A 4 -34.49 7.35 -25.24
C LYS A 4 -33.22 6.89 -24.53
N SER A 5 -32.26 7.79 -24.39
CA SER A 5 -31.17 7.68 -23.42
C SER A 5 -31.78 7.54 -22.02
N LYS A 6 -31.60 6.38 -21.38
CA LYS A 6 -31.83 6.24 -19.94
C LYS A 6 -30.69 7.01 -19.27
N SER A 7 -30.94 8.24 -18.81
CA SER A 7 -30.06 8.86 -17.82
C SER A 7 -30.23 8.07 -16.53
N SER A 8 -29.23 7.27 -16.19
CA SER A 8 -29.06 6.79 -14.83
C SER A 8 -28.56 7.97 -14.00
N ASP A 9 -29.48 8.87 -13.65
CA ASP A 9 -29.38 9.66 -12.43
C ASP A 9 -29.53 8.69 -11.26
N GLU A 10 -28.48 7.87 -11.08
CA GLU A 10 -28.25 7.10 -9.87
C GLU A 10 -28.17 8.09 -8.72
N HIS A 11 -28.95 7.82 -7.67
CA HIS A 11 -29.30 8.75 -6.60
C HIS A 11 -28.05 9.15 -5.80
N LEU A 12 -27.33 10.18 -6.27
CA LEU A 12 -26.15 10.74 -5.63
C LEU A 12 -26.61 11.57 -4.43
N SER A 13 -26.29 11.10 -3.23
CA SER A 13 -26.38 11.92 -2.02
C SER A 13 -25.08 12.71 -1.86
N VAL A 14 -25.08 13.73 -1.00
CA VAL A 14 -23.90 14.58 -0.77
C VAL A 14 -23.55 14.53 0.71
N CYS A 15 -22.26 14.40 1.02
CA CYS A 15 -21.75 14.47 2.38
C CYS A 15 -21.99 15.87 2.96
N ASP A 16 -22.62 15.93 4.12
CA ASP A 16 -22.98 17.19 4.80
C ASP A 16 -21.74 17.94 5.35
N GLN A 17 -20.59 17.27 5.46
CA GLN A 17 -19.37 17.86 6.00
C GLN A 17 -18.43 18.41 4.91
N CYS A 18 -18.18 17.63 3.86
CA CYS A 18 -17.19 17.98 2.83
C CYS A 18 -17.77 18.21 1.44
N GLY A 19 -19.08 18.00 1.24
CA GLY A 19 -19.72 18.16 -0.07
C GLY A 19 -19.38 17.07 -1.09
N ALA A 20 -18.69 15.99 -0.69
CA ALA A 20 -18.38 14.89 -1.58
C ALA A 20 -19.64 14.10 -1.96
N SER A 21 -19.71 13.61 -3.20
CA SER A 21 -20.75 12.70 -3.65
C SER A 21 -20.67 11.35 -2.92
N VAL A 22 -21.80 10.91 -2.38
CA VAL A 22 -22.00 9.63 -1.70
C VAL A 22 -22.94 8.78 -2.53
N TYR A 23 -22.42 7.66 -3.02
CA TYR A 23 -23.18 6.67 -3.78
C TYR A 23 -23.98 5.76 -2.82
N ARG A 24 -25.07 5.18 -3.32
CA ARG A 24 -25.93 4.30 -2.52
C ARG A 24 -25.20 3.05 -2.07
N GLU A 25 -24.32 2.52 -2.90
CA GLU A 25 -23.46 1.37 -2.61
C GLU A 25 -22.55 1.65 -1.40
N HIS A 26 -22.15 2.91 -1.17
CA HIS A 26 -21.36 3.29 0.00
C HIS A 26 -22.19 3.26 1.29
N LEU A 27 -23.48 3.59 1.22
CA LEU A 27 -24.42 3.42 2.34
C LEU A 27 -24.67 1.94 2.61
N ASP A 28 -24.93 1.16 1.56
CA ASP A 28 -25.26 -0.26 1.68
C ASP A 28 -24.06 -1.10 2.18
N SER A 29 -22.84 -0.71 1.81
CA SER A 29 -21.60 -1.34 2.31
C SER A 29 -21.16 -0.83 3.69
N GLY A 30 -21.84 0.18 4.26
CA GLY A 30 -21.50 0.79 5.55
C GLY A 30 -20.24 1.67 5.53
N ILE A 31 -19.68 1.93 4.35
CA ILE A 31 -18.51 2.80 4.15
C ILE A 31 -18.87 4.28 4.35
N ALA A 32 -20.09 4.68 3.98
CA ALA A 32 -20.69 5.97 4.30
C ALA A 32 -21.90 5.73 5.21
N ARG A 33 -22.17 6.63 6.15
CA ARG A 33 -23.30 6.48 7.07
C ARG A 33 -23.73 7.80 7.67
N TYR A 34 -24.87 7.76 8.35
CA TYR A 34 -25.40 8.91 9.07
C TYR A 34 -24.86 8.93 10.50
N GLU A 35 -24.18 10.00 10.88
CA GLU A 35 -23.70 10.26 12.25
C GLU A 35 -24.36 11.55 12.76
N ASN A 36 -25.04 11.48 13.90
CA ASN A 36 -25.83 12.60 14.46
C ASN A 36 -26.81 13.24 13.46
N GLY A 37 -27.39 12.42 12.58
CA GLY A 37 -28.33 12.88 11.54
C GLY A 37 -27.69 13.56 10.33
N LYS A 38 -26.35 13.58 10.23
CA LYS A 38 -25.61 14.09 9.07
C LYS A 38 -25.04 12.93 8.25
N LEU A 39 -25.21 12.97 6.93
CA LEU A 39 -24.60 12.01 6.03
C LEU A 39 -23.11 12.31 5.89
N LEU A 40 -22.27 11.36 6.28
CA LEU A 40 -20.81 11.46 6.15
C LEU A 40 -20.29 10.47 5.10
N CYS A 41 -19.37 10.94 4.25
CA CYS A 41 -18.64 10.06 3.34
C CYS A 41 -17.57 9.25 4.08
N SER A 42 -16.95 8.29 3.41
CA SER A 42 -15.92 7.39 3.97
C SER A 42 -14.80 8.11 4.74
N VAL A 43 -14.34 9.24 4.22
CA VAL A 43 -13.25 10.01 4.83
C VAL A 43 -13.74 10.70 6.09
N CYS A 44 -14.89 11.39 6.02
CA CYS A 44 -15.44 12.11 7.17
C CYS A 44 -15.91 11.16 8.28
N VAL A 45 -16.39 9.96 7.94
CA VAL A 45 -16.68 8.90 8.93
C VAL A 45 -15.41 8.49 9.66
N ALA A 46 -14.32 8.19 8.94
CA ALA A 46 -13.06 7.78 9.56
C ALA A 46 -12.42 8.89 10.42
N GLU A 47 -12.61 10.16 10.04
CA GLU A 47 -12.19 11.31 10.85
C GLU A 47 -13.05 11.46 12.11
N TYR A 48 -14.38 11.31 11.97
CA TYR A 48 -15.31 11.35 13.09
C TYR A 48 -15.01 10.24 14.11
N GLU A 49 -14.79 9.00 13.66
CA GLU A 49 -14.40 7.88 14.52
C GLU A 49 -13.10 8.16 15.27
N ARG A 50 -12.04 8.58 14.57
CA ARG A 50 -10.76 8.92 15.23
C ARG A 50 -10.90 10.03 16.26
N ALA A 51 -11.73 11.04 15.99
CA ALA A 51 -11.98 12.13 16.93
C ALA A 51 -12.82 11.68 18.13
N HIS A 52 -13.76 10.76 17.92
CA HIS A 52 -14.67 10.30 18.97
C HIS A 52 -14.07 9.18 19.83
N ASP A 53 -13.23 8.31 19.28
CA ASP A 53 -12.46 7.32 20.03
C ASP A 53 -11.41 7.99 20.92
N ALA A 54 -10.87 9.13 20.50
CA ALA A 54 -9.99 9.95 21.34
C ALA A 54 -10.72 10.64 22.51
N ALA A 55 -12.06 10.73 22.47
CA ALA A 55 -12.88 11.41 23.47
C ALA A 55 -13.79 10.46 24.30
N GLY A 56 -13.97 9.22 23.86
CA GLY A 56 -14.84 8.22 24.49
C GLY A 56 -14.06 7.17 25.28
N GLY A 57 -13.83 7.43 26.56
CA GLY A 57 -13.40 6.41 27.51
C GLY A 57 -14.42 5.26 27.58
N GLY A 58 -13.96 4.04 27.28
CA GLY A 58 -14.77 2.83 27.37
C GLY A 58 -13.92 1.61 27.71
N GLY A 59 -13.86 1.27 28.99
CA GLY A 59 -13.51 -0.07 29.46
C GLY A 59 -12.08 -0.25 29.98
N ALA A 60 -11.76 0.39 31.11
CA ALA A 60 -10.70 -0.10 31.98
C ALA A 60 -11.09 -1.49 32.49
N GLN A 61 -10.59 -2.54 31.84
CA GLN A 61 -10.30 -3.78 32.55
C GLN A 61 -8.98 -3.51 33.27
N ASP A 62 -9.09 -3.44 34.59
CA ASP A 62 -8.01 -3.28 35.56
C ASP A 62 -7.07 -4.49 35.46
N LEU A 63 -6.20 -4.50 34.46
CA LEU A 63 -5.10 -5.44 34.36
C LEU A 63 -3.90 -4.71 34.94
N ALA A 64 -3.66 -4.96 36.24
CA ALA A 64 -2.43 -4.58 36.91
C ALA A 64 -1.23 -5.07 36.07
N PRO A 65 -0.12 -4.30 36.02
CA PRO A 65 1.11 -4.73 35.37
C PRO A 65 1.54 -6.11 35.90
N ILE A 66 1.73 -7.07 35.01
CA ILE A 66 2.20 -8.41 35.39
C ILE A 66 3.63 -8.27 35.90
N GLU A 67 3.84 -8.50 37.20
CA GLU A 67 5.17 -8.72 37.75
C GLU A 67 5.71 -10.06 37.21
N PHE A 68 6.89 -10.01 36.61
CA PHE A 68 7.60 -11.21 36.17
C PHE A 68 8.22 -11.87 37.41
N GLU A 69 7.53 -12.86 37.97
CA GLU A 69 8.12 -13.81 38.90
C GLU A 69 8.92 -14.83 38.08
N ASP A 70 10.25 -14.77 38.19
CA ASP A 70 11.16 -15.80 37.71
C ASP A 70 11.02 -17.02 38.64
N ASP A 71 10.26 -18.03 38.23
CA ASP A 71 10.26 -19.34 38.87
C ASP A 71 10.67 -20.44 37.88
N GLU A 72 11.73 -21.14 38.27
CA GLU A 72 12.27 -22.34 37.64
C GLU A 72 11.35 -23.56 37.88
N ASP A 73 11.27 -24.39 36.84
CA ASP A 73 10.95 -25.83 36.80
C ASP A 73 9.50 -26.38 36.75
N ASP A 74 9.37 -27.28 35.77
CA ASP A 74 8.60 -28.52 35.68
C ASP A 74 7.22 -28.59 34.96
N ALA A 75 7.01 -29.77 34.37
CA ALA A 75 6.25 -30.07 33.18
C ALA A 75 4.75 -30.36 33.41
N ALA A 76 3.92 -30.10 32.38
CA ALA A 76 3.12 -31.10 31.64
C ALA A 76 1.80 -30.55 31.05
N ALA A 77 1.59 -30.93 29.78
CA ALA A 77 0.33 -31.24 29.09
C ALA A 77 -0.84 -30.22 29.05
N GLY A 78 -1.09 -29.70 27.84
CA GLY A 78 -2.35 -29.03 27.50
C GLY A 78 -2.43 -28.56 26.05
N SER A 79 -2.53 -29.50 25.11
CA SER A 79 -2.67 -29.23 23.67
C SER A 79 -3.99 -28.50 23.36
N SER A 80 -3.91 -27.17 23.19
CA SER A 80 -4.95 -26.36 22.54
C SER A 80 -4.39 -25.79 21.24
N VAL A 81 -4.82 -26.37 20.13
CA VAL A 81 -4.45 -25.98 18.77
C VAL A 81 -5.11 -24.64 18.44
N MET A 82 -4.44 -23.54 18.79
CA MET A 82 -4.75 -22.23 18.26
C MET A 82 -4.07 -22.09 16.90
N SER A 83 -4.89 -22.00 15.85
CA SER A 83 -4.47 -21.76 14.48
C SER A 83 -3.73 -20.42 14.42
N SER A 84 -2.40 -20.46 14.53
CA SER A 84 -1.51 -19.33 14.34
C SER A 84 -1.58 -18.93 12.87
N THR A 85 -2.53 -18.08 12.54
CA THR A 85 -2.43 -17.27 11.33
C THR A 85 -1.29 -16.31 11.59
N ARG A 86 -0.09 -16.69 11.15
CA ARG A 86 1.11 -15.85 11.17
C ARG A 86 0.83 -14.65 10.28
N ILE A 87 0.28 -13.59 10.86
CA ILE A 87 0.38 -12.27 10.28
C ILE A 87 1.86 -11.91 10.44
N HIS A 88 2.62 -12.11 9.35
CA HIS A 88 3.98 -11.62 9.28
C HIS A 88 3.92 -10.10 9.38
N SER A 89 4.26 -9.58 10.56
CA SER A 89 4.49 -8.15 10.76
C SER A 89 5.65 -7.74 9.87
N VAL A 90 5.33 -7.04 8.79
CA VAL A 90 6.32 -6.43 7.90
C VAL A 90 7.08 -5.37 8.70
N SER A 91 8.30 -5.71 9.12
CA SER A 91 9.17 -4.78 9.80
C SER A 91 9.66 -3.71 8.82
N ALA A 92 9.81 -2.46 9.26
CA ALA A 92 10.33 -1.38 8.41
C ALA A 92 11.76 -1.65 7.88
N ALA A 93 12.49 -2.58 8.50
CA ALA A 93 13.78 -3.07 8.00
C ALA A 93 13.66 -3.88 6.70
N THR A 94 12.48 -4.41 6.39
CA THR A 94 12.19 -5.19 5.17
C THR A 94 11.64 -4.31 4.03
N LEU A 95 11.35 -3.02 4.28
CA LEU A 95 10.94 -2.08 3.22
C LEU A 95 12.11 -1.69 2.29
N GLY A 96 13.36 -1.85 2.73
CA GLY A 96 14.56 -1.72 1.89
C GLY A 96 15.08 -3.04 1.31
N LYS A 97 14.58 -4.17 1.82
CA LYS A 97 14.77 -5.53 1.30
C LYS A 97 13.40 -6.09 0.94
N GLY A 98 12.69 -5.35 0.08
CA GLY A 98 11.49 -5.91 -0.55
C GLY A 98 11.89 -7.25 -1.14
N ASP A 99 11.09 -8.28 -0.84
CA ASP A 99 11.16 -9.61 -1.45
C ASP A 99 11.58 -9.42 -2.92
N GLY A 100 12.86 -9.75 -3.17
CA GLY A 100 13.62 -9.18 -4.28
C GLY A 100 12.88 -9.39 -5.57
N TRP A 101 12.93 -8.40 -6.47
CA TRP A 101 12.41 -8.53 -7.83
C TRP A 101 12.80 -9.90 -8.40
N ASP A 102 11.84 -10.81 -8.40
CA ASP A 102 12.09 -12.21 -8.68
C ASP A 102 11.95 -12.42 -10.18
N GLU A 103 13.10 -12.37 -10.85
CA GLU A 103 13.17 -12.52 -12.29
C GLU A 103 12.74 -13.90 -12.80
N SER A 104 12.68 -14.91 -11.91
CA SER A 104 12.25 -16.27 -12.26
C SER A 104 10.77 -16.35 -12.67
N ARG A 105 9.97 -15.33 -12.33
CA ARG A 105 8.54 -15.25 -12.68
C ARG A 105 8.31 -14.92 -14.16
N PHE A 106 9.32 -14.39 -14.85
CA PHE A 106 9.19 -13.96 -16.24
C PHE A 106 9.38 -15.12 -17.22
N LYS A 107 8.32 -15.42 -17.97
CA LYS A 107 8.31 -16.55 -18.94
C LYS A 107 9.11 -16.28 -20.21
N ARG A 108 9.32 -15.01 -20.57
CA ARG A 108 10.04 -14.63 -21.79
C ARG A 108 11.54 -14.62 -21.51
N PRO A 109 12.36 -15.31 -22.33
CA PRO A 109 13.81 -15.24 -22.19
C PRO A 109 14.32 -13.82 -22.50
N LEU A 110 15.48 -13.49 -21.96
CA LEU A 110 16.19 -12.27 -22.30
C LEU A 110 16.67 -12.32 -23.74
N ASN A 111 16.77 -11.13 -24.35
CA ASN A 111 17.13 -10.98 -25.76
C ASN A 111 18.33 -10.04 -25.93
N PRO A 112 19.53 -10.42 -25.47
CA PRO A 112 20.70 -9.54 -25.50
C PRO A 112 21.05 -9.12 -26.92
N ASN A 113 20.95 -10.02 -27.90
CA ASN A 113 21.37 -9.80 -29.29
C ASN A 113 20.26 -9.33 -30.24
N GLY A 114 19.00 -9.34 -29.81
CA GLY A 114 17.88 -8.97 -30.68
C GLY A 114 17.44 -7.52 -30.54
N HIS A 115 16.55 -7.13 -31.45
CA HIS A 115 15.88 -5.83 -31.43
C HIS A 115 14.62 -5.92 -30.55
N GLY A 116 14.51 -4.99 -29.60
CA GLY A 116 13.37 -4.87 -28.69
C GLY A 116 13.63 -5.47 -27.31
N ALA A 117 13.09 -4.79 -26.30
CA ALA A 117 13.13 -5.23 -24.91
C ALA A 117 12.14 -6.36 -24.66
N THR A 118 12.51 -7.32 -23.81
CA THR A 118 11.62 -8.38 -23.34
C THR A 118 11.12 -8.14 -21.92
N ARG A 119 11.81 -7.28 -21.17
CA ARG A 119 11.49 -6.92 -19.79
C ARG A 119 11.63 -5.41 -19.58
N CYS A 120 11.10 -4.95 -18.46
CA CYS A 120 11.30 -3.58 -18.01
C CYS A 120 11.40 -3.54 -16.49
N ARG A 121 12.14 -2.55 -15.99
CA ARG A 121 12.30 -2.30 -14.56
C ARG A 121 12.17 -0.81 -14.30
N THR A 122 11.33 -0.45 -13.33
CA THR A 122 11.12 0.93 -12.93
C THR A 122 11.86 1.21 -11.63
N PHE A 123 12.63 2.28 -11.66
CA PHE A 123 13.28 2.91 -10.52
C PHE A 123 12.59 4.24 -10.26
N HIS A 124 12.48 4.63 -9.00
CA HIS A 124 12.02 5.96 -8.66
C HIS A 124 12.79 6.50 -7.46
N CYS A 125 12.92 7.82 -7.39
CA CYS A 125 13.50 8.48 -6.24
C CYS A 125 12.93 9.89 -6.08
N ARG A 126 13.03 10.42 -4.86
CA ARG A 126 12.73 11.83 -4.58
C ARG A 126 13.67 12.73 -5.38
N LEU A 127 13.21 13.94 -5.70
CA LEU A 127 14.02 14.96 -6.35
C LEU A 127 15.00 15.61 -5.35
N SER A 128 15.98 14.83 -4.90
CA SER A 128 17.11 15.31 -4.09
C SER A 128 18.40 14.62 -4.51
N ASP A 129 19.53 15.32 -4.38
CA ASP A 129 20.83 14.83 -4.88
C ASP A 129 21.19 13.46 -4.29
N GLY A 130 21.07 13.30 -2.97
CA GLY A 130 21.37 12.02 -2.31
C GLY A 130 20.46 10.87 -2.72
N ALA A 131 19.18 11.14 -3.02
CA ALA A 131 18.26 10.11 -3.47
C ALA A 131 18.54 9.69 -4.93
N ILE A 132 18.93 10.64 -5.77
CA ILE A 132 19.33 10.41 -7.15
C ILE A 132 20.63 9.61 -7.20
N GLU A 133 21.64 9.98 -6.41
CA GLU A 133 22.91 9.25 -6.32
C GLU A 133 22.68 7.80 -5.82
N TYR A 134 21.82 7.63 -4.82
CA TYR A 134 21.45 6.30 -4.33
C TYR A 134 20.71 5.46 -5.39
N MET A 135 19.83 6.07 -6.19
CA MET A 135 19.17 5.39 -7.31
C MET A 135 20.19 4.95 -8.37
N MET A 136 21.15 5.81 -8.73
CA MET A 136 22.22 5.47 -9.67
C MET A 136 23.05 4.28 -9.18
N LYS A 137 23.41 4.27 -7.90
CA LYS A 137 24.11 3.15 -7.28
C LYS A 137 23.32 1.84 -7.41
N GLN A 138 22.03 1.86 -7.06
CA GLN A 138 21.16 0.67 -7.17
C GLN A 138 21.03 0.15 -8.60
N ILE A 139 20.98 1.04 -9.60
CA ILE A 139 20.91 0.64 -11.01
C ILE A 139 22.20 -0.04 -11.43
N ASN A 140 23.36 0.52 -11.10
CA ASN A 140 24.65 -0.08 -11.44
C ASN A 140 24.84 -1.43 -10.73
N GLU A 141 24.53 -1.52 -9.43
CA GLU A 141 24.59 -2.79 -8.69
C GLU A 141 23.66 -3.86 -9.29
N TRP A 142 22.49 -3.46 -9.78
CA TRP A 142 21.59 -4.37 -10.49
C TRP A 142 22.17 -4.83 -11.83
N LEU A 143 22.73 -3.92 -12.63
CA LEU A 143 23.35 -4.29 -13.91
C LEU A 143 24.56 -5.19 -13.72
N ASP A 144 25.41 -4.91 -12.73
CA ASP A 144 26.58 -5.73 -12.39
C ASP A 144 26.17 -7.14 -11.94
N ALA A 145 25.01 -7.29 -11.29
CA ALA A 145 24.48 -8.57 -10.86
C ALA A 145 23.79 -9.37 -11.99
N ASN A 146 23.50 -8.75 -13.14
CA ASN A 146 22.74 -9.37 -14.23
C ASN A 146 23.45 -9.12 -15.58
N GLU A 147 24.51 -9.90 -15.84
CA GLU A 147 25.38 -9.74 -17.03
C GLU A 147 24.65 -9.97 -18.37
N ASP A 148 23.51 -10.65 -18.36
CA ASP A 148 22.67 -10.94 -19.53
C ASP A 148 21.70 -9.81 -19.88
N VAL A 149 21.58 -8.79 -19.03
CA VAL A 149 20.74 -7.60 -19.23
C VAL A 149 21.44 -6.62 -20.17
N VAL A 150 20.80 -6.33 -21.30
CA VAL A 150 21.25 -5.31 -22.26
C VAL A 150 20.19 -4.23 -22.37
N ILE A 151 20.47 -3.04 -21.85
CA ILE A 151 19.55 -1.90 -21.92
C ILE A 151 19.30 -1.52 -23.38
N LYS A 152 18.03 -1.54 -23.78
CA LYS A 152 17.59 -1.18 -25.13
C LYS A 152 17.16 0.28 -25.20
N PHE A 153 16.38 0.73 -24.21
CA PHE A 153 15.99 2.12 -24.08
C PHE A 153 15.58 2.44 -22.64
N VAL A 154 15.57 3.74 -22.33
CA VAL A 154 15.16 4.26 -21.01
C VAL A 154 14.11 5.33 -21.22
N ASN A 155 13.06 5.29 -20.39
CA ASN A 155 12.07 6.35 -20.31
C ASN A 155 12.19 7.03 -18.94
N THR A 156 12.17 8.36 -18.93
CA THR A 156 12.26 9.17 -17.72
C THR A 156 11.10 10.14 -17.67
N SER A 157 10.43 10.21 -16.53
CA SER A 157 9.37 11.17 -16.26
C SER A 157 9.51 11.70 -14.84
N ILE A 158 8.94 12.88 -14.61
CA ILE A 158 8.77 13.42 -13.26
C ILE A 158 7.28 13.41 -12.97
N GLY A 159 6.89 12.81 -11.86
CA GLY A 159 5.48 12.62 -11.52
C GLY A 159 5.25 12.54 -10.02
N LEU A 160 3.98 12.57 -9.63
CA LEU A 160 3.58 12.29 -8.25
C LEU A 160 3.62 10.79 -8.02
N PHE A 161 4.27 10.36 -6.94
CA PHE A 161 4.25 8.98 -6.50
C PHE A 161 3.49 8.89 -5.17
N GLU A 162 2.44 8.08 -5.14
CA GLU A 162 1.57 7.95 -3.97
C GLU A 162 2.16 6.91 -3.01
N GLY A 163 2.57 7.38 -1.84
CA GLY A 163 2.92 6.55 -0.69
C GLY A 163 2.17 7.04 0.55
N LYS A 164 2.84 7.06 1.71
CA LYS A 164 2.29 7.73 2.91
C LYS A 164 2.11 9.24 2.69
N HIS A 165 3.03 9.84 1.95
CA HIS A 165 2.97 11.22 1.50
C HIS A 165 3.07 11.23 -0.03
N THR A 166 2.23 12.03 -0.67
CA THR A 166 2.31 12.24 -2.12
C THR A 166 3.42 13.24 -2.37
N GLU A 167 4.46 12.80 -3.07
CA GLU A 167 5.64 13.62 -3.34
C GLU A 167 6.06 13.50 -4.81
N GLN A 168 6.70 14.55 -5.32
CA GLN A 168 7.25 14.55 -6.66
C GLN A 168 8.50 13.68 -6.72
N ASN A 169 8.51 12.71 -7.63
CA ASN A 169 9.59 11.76 -7.82
C ASN A 169 10.08 11.81 -9.27
N LEU A 170 11.38 11.56 -9.44
CA LEU A 170 11.94 11.10 -10.69
C LEU A 170 11.57 9.63 -10.86
N ILE A 171 10.94 9.29 -11.98
CA ILE A 171 10.53 7.93 -12.33
C ILE A 171 11.29 7.56 -13.59
N MET A 172 12.00 6.43 -13.55
CA MET A 172 12.81 5.95 -14.65
C MET A 172 12.52 4.48 -14.93
N THR A 173 12.06 4.18 -16.13
CA THR A 173 11.81 2.82 -16.58
C THR A 173 12.88 2.40 -17.59
N VAL A 174 13.65 1.39 -17.24
CA VAL A 174 14.67 0.77 -18.07
C VAL A 174 14.05 -0.42 -18.79
N PHE A 175 14.18 -0.45 -20.11
CA PHE A 175 13.69 -1.54 -20.96
C PHE A 175 14.88 -2.34 -21.51
N TYR A 176 14.86 -3.65 -21.30
CA TYR A 176 15.99 -4.56 -21.58
C TYR A 176 15.54 -5.88 -22.21
#